data_AF-A0A8J7RGR1-F1
#
_entry.id   AF-A0A8J7RGR1-F1
#
_cell.length_a   1.000
_cell.length_b   1.000
_cell.length_c   1.000
_cell.angle_alpha   90.00
_cell.angle_beta   90.00
_cell.angle_gamma   90.00
#
_symmetry.space_group_name_H-M   'P 1'
#
loop_
_entity.id
_entity.type
_entity.pdbx_description
1 polymer ?
#
loop_
_entity_poly.entity_id
_entity_poly.type
_entity_poly.pdbx_seq_one_letter_code
_entity_poly.pdbx_strand_id
1 'polypeptide(L)'
;MLSKHCKTCNFPLFQKNGIEYCPNCKDDTSDIVSKNELNSLNLKNVNHNKVIEDKISFLCNLLEKETDLDKIYKISNLISELLELSQKLNDFQKIEIKK
;
A
#
# COMPACT_ATOMS: atom_id res chain seq x y z
N MET A 1 -10.60 -29.62 -4.49
CA MET A 1 -10.86 -28.75 -3.32
C MET A 1 -9.93 -29.22 -2.21
N LEU A 2 -9.10 -28.34 -1.66
CA LEU A 2 -8.19 -28.71 -0.58
C LEU A 2 -8.92 -28.63 0.77
N SER A 3 -8.52 -29.44 1.76
CA SER A 3 -9.05 -29.36 3.13
C SER A 3 -8.59 -28.11 3.90
N LYS A 4 -7.96 -27.16 3.21
CA LYS A 4 -7.41 -25.92 3.77
C LYS A 4 -8.30 -24.75 3.36
N HIS A 5 -8.46 -23.80 4.27
CA HIS A 5 -9.22 -22.57 4.05
C HIS A 5 -8.27 -21.36 4.06
N CYS A 6 -8.61 -20.34 3.28
CA CYS A 6 -7.88 -19.08 3.24
C CYS A 6 -7.94 -18.42 4.63
N LYS A 7 -6.79 -18.00 5.16
CA LYS A 7 -6.71 -17.37 6.49
C LYS A 7 -7.40 -15.99 6.54
N THR A 8 -7.58 -15.34 5.40
CA THR A 8 -8.17 -13.99 5.30
C THR A 8 -9.69 -14.02 5.18
N CYS A 9 -10.25 -14.90 4.34
CA CYS A 9 -11.70 -14.93 4.07
C CYS A 9 -12.39 -16.26 4.43
N ASN A 10 -11.65 -17.22 5.00
CA ASN A 10 -12.11 -18.56 5.35
C ASN A 10 -12.71 -19.39 4.19
N PHE A 11 -12.47 -18.97 2.94
CA PHE A 11 -12.93 -19.68 1.75
C PHE A 11 -12.04 -20.90 1.45
N PRO A 12 -12.57 -22.02 0.92
CA PRO A 12 -11.75 -23.19 0.56
C PRO A 12 -10.65 -22.86 -0.44
N LEU A 13 -9.45 -23.39 -0.24
CA LEU A 13 -8.32 -23.21 -1.17
C LEU A 13 -8.39 -24.20 -2.34
N PHE A 14 -7.88 -23.76 -3.49
CA PHE A 14 -7.82 -24.51 -4.73
C PHE A 14 -6.36 -24.67 -5.17
N GLN A 15 -6.10 -25.62 -6.08
CA GLN A 15 -4.76 -25.86 -6.62
C GLN A 15 -4.79 -25.69 -8.14
N LYS A 16 -3.87 -24.91 -8.70
CA LYS A 16 -3.67 -24.76 -10.14
C LYS A 16 -2.17 -24.81 -10.44
N ASN A 17 -1.74 -25.71 -11.32
CA ASN A 17 -0.34 -25.91 -11.68
C ASN A 17 0.59 -26.18 -10.47
N GLY A 18 0.10 -26.91 -9.46
CA GLY A 18 0.86 -27.21 -8.25
C GLY A 18 0.81 -26.12 -7.17
N ILE A 19 0.30 -24.92 -7.48
CA ILE A 19 0.24 -23.77 -6.58
C ILE A 19 -1.14 -23.72 -5.91
N GLU A 20 -1.16 -23.64 -4.57
CA GLU A 20 -2.40 -23.40 -3.82
C GLU A 20 -2.81 -21.92 -4.00
N TYR A 21 -4.09 -21.61 -4.18
CA TYR A 21 -4.57 -20.23 -4.34
C TYR A 21 -6.01 -20.06 -3.81
N CYS A 22 -6.33 -18.82 -3.42
CA CYS A 22 -7.68 -18.43 -2.99
C CYS A 22 -8.39 -17.66 -4.12
N PRO A 23 -9.46 -18.19 -4.73
CA PRO A 23 -10.16 -17.50 -5.81
C PRO A 23 -10.89 -16.23 -5.33
N ASN A 24 -11.19 -16.13 -4.03
CA ASN A 24 -11.91 -15.01 -3.46
C ASN A 24 -10.98 -13.82 -3.12
N CYS A 25 -9.78 -14.10 -2.58
CA CYS A 25 -8.80 -13.06 -2.23
C CYS A 25 -7.86 -12.69 -3.38
N LYS A 26 -7.75 -13.53 -4.43
CA LYS A 26 -6.77 -13.40 -5.53
C LYS A 26 -5.30 -13.35 -5.06
N ASP A 27 -5.02 -13.90 -3.87
CA ASP A 27 -3.66 -14.13 -3.44
C ASP A 27 -3.12 -15.36 -4.18
N ASP A 28 -2.18 -15.12 -5.09
CA ASP A 28 -1.34 -16.17 -5.68
C ASP A 28 -0.41 -16.70 -4.59
N THR A 29 -0.86 -17.70 -3.81
CA THR A 29 -0.03 -18.33 -2.79
C THR A 29 0.95 -19.33 -3.41
N SER A 30 1.92 -18.83 -4.17
CA SER A 30 3.13 -19.58 -4.50
C SER A 30 4.10 -19.56 -3.32
N ASP A 31 3.87 -20.41 -2.31
CA ASP A 31 4.88 -20.66 -1.27
C ASP A 31 4.84 -22.13 -0.81
N ILE A 32 5.49 -22.99 -1.60
CA ILE A 32 6.22 -24.14 -1.05
C ILE A 32 7.67 -24.00 -1.48
N VAL A 33 8.37 -23.04 -0.90
CA VAL A 33 9.82 -23.17 -0.65
C VAL A 33 10.09 -22.75 0.78
N SER A 34 10.35 -23.77 1.59
CA SER A 34 11.18 -23.77 2.81
C SER A 34 10.95 -22.66 3.85
N LYS A 35 10.19 -23.06 4.88
CA LYS A 35 10.40 -22.73 6.29
C LYS A 35 11.81 -22.19 6.60
N ASN A 36 11.94 -20.87 6.81
CA ASN A 36 12.60 -20.28 8.00
C ASN A 36 12.77 -18.74 8.04
N GLU A 37 12.26 -17.94 7.09
CA GLU A 37 12.50 -16.48 7.17
C GLU A 37 11.31 -15.58 6.78
N LEU A 38 10.10 -15.82 7.30
CA LEU A 38 8.97 -14.93 6.98
C LEU A 38 8.05 -14.58 8.17
N ASN A 39 8.64 -14.23 9.31
CA ASN A 39 7.93 -13.60 10.43
C ASN A 39 8.51 -12.23 10.81
N SER A 40 8.77 -11.42 9.78
CA SER A 40 8.77 -9.96 9.90
C SER A 40 8.38 -9.41 8.54
N LEU A 41 7.08 -9.38 8.24
CA LEU A 41 6.54 -8.54 7.17
C LEU A 41 7.22 -7.17 7.30
N ASN A 42 7.98 -6.84 6.26
CA ASN A 42 8.92 -5.75 6.21
C ASN A 42 8.17 -4.41 6.10
N LEU A 43 7.39 -4.06 7.13
CA LEU A 43 6.86 -2.72 7.38
C LEU A 43 7.99 -1.69 7.62
N LYS A 44 9.23 -2.16 7.76
CA LYS A 44 10.42 -1.33 8.01
C LYS A 44 10.99 -0.63 6.78
N ASN A 45 10.50 -0.91 5.57
CA ASN A 45 11.09 -0.34 4.35
C ASN A 45 10.08 0.34 3.42
N VAL A 46 8.92 0.75 3.94
CA VAL A 46 8.04 1.66 3.21
C VAL A 46 8.63 3.06 3.34
N ASN A 47 9.18 3.59 2.25
CA ASN A 47 9.57 4.99 2.19
C ASN A 47 8.29 5.85 2.15
N HIS A 48 7.82 6.24 3.33
CA HIS A 48 6.60 7.02 3.52
C HIS A 48 6.60 8.32 2.69
N ASN A 49 7.77 8.96 2.53
CA ASN A 49 7.92 10.15 1.70
C ASN A 49 7.64 9.83 0.23
N LYS A 50 8.20 8.73 -0.28
CA LYS A 50 7.94 8.30 -1.66
C LYS A 50 6.45 8.05 -1.91
N VAL A 51 5.75 7.40 -0.97
CA VAL A 51 4.30 7.16 -1.09
C VAL A 51 3.54 8.47 -1.17
N ILE A 52 3.90 9.46 -0.35
CA ILE A 52 3.25 10.78 -0.36
C ILE A 52 3.55 11.53 -1.66
N GLU A 53 4.79 11.53 -2.13
CA GLU A 53 5.20 12.14 -3.41
C GLU A 53 4.45 11.53 -4.61
N ASP A 54 4.32 10.21 -4.65
CA ASP A 54 3.57 9.50 -5.70
C ASP A 54 2.09 9.92 -5.69
N LYS A 55 1.49 10.10 -4.50
CA LYS A 55 0.09 10.54 -4.36
C LYS A 55 -0.11 12.00 -4.74
N ILE A 56 0.80 12.90 -4.35
CA ILE A 56 0.77 14.30 -4.77
C ILE A 56 0.87 14.39 -6.29
N SER A 57 1.81 13.66 -6.90
CA SER A 57 2.00 13.63 -8.35
C SER A 57 0.73 13.16 -9.08
N PHE A 58 0.08 12.13 -8.57
CA PHE A 58 -1.21 11.66 -9.10
C PHE A 58 -2.29 12.75 -9.02
N LEU A 59 -2.43 13.42 -7.88
CA LEU A 59 -3.44 14.46 -7.69
C LEU A 59 -3.19 15.70 -8.55
N CYS A 60 -1.93 16.11 -8.75
CA CYS A 60 -1.59 17.20 -9.67
C CYS A 60 -2.01 16.86 -11.11
N ASN A 61 -1.70 15.66 -11.60
CA ASN A 61 -2.11 15.21 -12.93
C ASN A 61 -3.64 15.14 -13.09
N LEU A 62 -4.37 14.86 -12.01
CA LEU A 62 -5.83 14.88 -11.98
C LEU A 62 -6.36 16.31 -12.03
N LEU A 63 -5.76 17.21 -11.24
CA LEU A 63 -6.12 18.63 -11.16
C LEU A 63 -5.98 19.34 -12.51
N GLU A 64 -4.91 19.06 -13.27
CA GLU A 64 -4.68 19.63 -14.60
C GLU A 64 -5.83 19.37 -15.60
N LYS A 65 -6.56 18.25 -15.42
CA LYS A 65 -7.62 17.82 -16.33
C LYS A 65 -9.01 18.17 -15.84
N GLU A 66 -9.14 18.55 -14.58
CA GLU A 66 -10.43 18.79 -13.96
C GLU A 66 -10.91 20.22 -14.26
N THR A 67 -12.19 20.36 -14.58
CA THR A 67 -12.81 21.65 -14.93
C THR A 67 -13.91 22.05 -13.95
N ASP A 68 -14.36 21.11 -13.13
CA ASP A 68 -15.35 21.33 -12.10
C ASP A 68 -14.70 22.03 -10.88
N LEU A 69 -15.21 23.22 -10.53
CA LEU A 69 -14.65 24.05 -9.47
C LEU A 69 -14.67 23.36 -8.09
N ASP A 70 -15.71 22.61 -7.76
CA ASP A 70 -15.81 21.92 -6.47
C ASP A 70 -14.79 20.79 -6.36
N LYS A 71 -14.57 20.04 -7.44
CA LYS A 71 -13.53 19.00 -7.50
C LYS A 71 -12.14 19.60 -7.51
N ILE A 72 -11.91 20.69 -8.24
CA ILE A 72 -10.64 21.44 -8.22
C ILE A 72 -10.30 21.83 -6.77
N TYR A 73 -11.27 22.40 -6.05
CA TYR A 73 -11.09 22.78 -4.65
C TYR A 73 -10.75 21.58 -3.75
N LYS A 74 -11.50 20.48 -3.88
CA LYS A 74 -11.24 19.25 -3.11
C LYS A 74 -9.86 18.66 -3.39
N ILE A 75 -9.46 18.55 -4.65
CA ILE A 75 -8.15 18.01 -5.04
C ILE A 75 -7.04 18.92 -4.50
N SER A 76 -7.22 20.24 -4.60
CA SER A 76 -6.26 21.23 -4.08
C SER A 76 -6.06 21.08 -2.57
N ASN A 77 -7.15 20.96 -1.80
CA ASN A 77 -7.08 20.72 -0.36
C ASN A 77 -6.35 19.41 -0.02
N LEU A 78 -6.64 18.32 -0.72
CA LEU A 78 -5.97 17.03 -0.50
C LEU A 78 -4.46 17.13 -0.76
N ILE A 79 -4.04 17.87 -1.81
CA ILE A 79 -2.63 18.12 -2.07
C ILE A 79 -1.99 18.90 -0.92
N SER A 80 -2.66 19.94 -0.42
CA SER A 80 -2.17 20.72 0.73
C SER A 80 -2.00 19.86 1.98
N GLU A 81 -2.98 19.02 2.32
CA GLU A 81 -2.91 18.11 3.46
C GLU A 81 -1.74 17.11 3.35
N LEU A 82 -1.50 16.57 2.15
CA LEU A 82 -0.37 15.66 1.90
C LEU A 82 0.99 16.37 2.00
N LEU A 83 1.09 17.63 1.54
CA LEU A 83 2.30 18.43 1.68
C LEU A 83 2.62 18.72 3.15
N GLU A 84 1.61 19.09 3.95
CA GLU A 84 1.77 19.26 5.39
C GLU A 84 2.22 17.97 6.08
N LEU A 85 1.64 16.83 5.69
CA LEU A 85 2.02 15.53 6.22
C LEU A 85 3.48 15.19 5.88
N SER A 86 3.92 15.46 4.65
CA SER A 86 5.31 15.30 4.20
C SER A 86 6.28 16.13 5.05
N GLN A 87 5.94 17.40 5.30
CA GLN A 87 6.75 18.27 6.16
C GLN A 87 6.88 17.73 7.58
N LYS A 88 5.75 17.34 8.19
CA LYS A 88 5.74 16.76 9.54
C LYS A 88 6.62 15.51 9.61
N LEU A 89 6.51 14.60 8.64
CA LEU A 89 7.34 13.39 8.59
C LEU A 89 8.83 13.70 8.46
N ASN A 90 9.21 14.66 7.61
CA ASN A 90 10.58 15.10 7.48
C ASN A 90 11.13 15.71 8.79
N ASP A 91 10.30 16.46 9.51
CA ASP A 91 10.67 17.04 10.80
C ASP A 91 10.85 15.97 11.89
N PHE A 92 10.01 14.92 11.91
CA PHE A 92 10.22 13.76 12.80
C PHE A 92 11.55 13.06 12.53
N GLN A 93 11.91 12.83 11.26
CA GLN A 93 13.18 12.20 10.90
C GLN A 93 14.40 13.04 11.29
N LYS A 94 14.31 14.38 11.23
CA LYS A 94 15.40 15.28 11.67
C LYS A 94 15.63 15.24 13.19
N ILE A 95 14.60 14.94 13.98
CA ILE A 95 14.69 14.86 15.45
C ILE A 95 15.43 13.58 15.89
N GLU A 96 15.26 12.47 15.16
CA GLU A 96 15.92 11.20 15.49
C GLU A 96 17.44 11.20 15.21
N ILE A 97 17.95 12.09 14.35
CA ILE A 97 19.38 12.18 14.00
C ILE A 97 20.18 13.03 15.01
N LYS A 98 19.50 13.79 15.90
CA LYS A 98 20.14 14.70 16.87
C LYS A 98 20.22 14.16 18.31
N LYS A 99 19.77 12.93 18.57
CA LYS A 99 19.89 12.24 19.87
C LYS A 99 20.99 11.19 19.81
#